data_AF-A0A7C2E7W0-F1
#
_entry.id   AF-A0A7C2E7W0-F1
#
_cell.length_a   1.000
_cell.length_b   1.000
_cell.length_c   1.000
_cell.angle_alpha   90.00
_cell.angle_beta   90.00
_cell.angle_gamma   90.00
#
_symmetry.space_group_name_H-M   'P 1'
#
loop_
_entity.id
_entity.type
_entity.pdbx_description
1 polymer ?
#
loop_
_entity_poly.entity_id
_entity_poly.type
_entity_poly.pdbx_seq_one_letter_code
_entity_poly.pdbx_strand_id
1 'polypeptide(L)'
;AGLLAGLVLAARLPLGGVAWRAGIVLPLAAAFAGMSWLAGDATRAVTILLKSYLSVFAALLLVGTTPIARLFAALERLGAPGSLVLVLQFLYRYLFVISEQAQHMRLAAGSRGALDRAPRRVRLRAPAGAVAVLFARSSRRAEAVHRAMLARGFSGHIEPVTPLKLGGGDILGASAVAGVILAIRFGL
;
A
#
# COMPACT_ATOMS: atom_id res chain seq x y z
N ALA A 1 21.31 8.00 -4.18
CA ALA A 1 20.84 8.73 -2.99
C ALA A 1 20.41 10.17 -3.30
N GLY A 2 21.22 10.97 -3.99
CA GLY A 2 20.93 12.40 -4.26
C GLY A 2 19.65 12.71 -5.03
N LEU A 3 19.24 11.87 -5.99
CA LEU A 3 18.02 12.11 -6.79
C LEU A 3 16.72 11.84 -6.02
N LEU A 4 16.73 10.92 -5.05
CA LEU A 4 15.62 10.75 -4.12
C LEU A 4 15.53 11.93 -3.17
N ALA A 5 16.66 12.47 -2.70
CA ALA A 5 16.69 13.67 -1.87
C ALA A 5 16.18 14.92 -2.63
N GLY A 6 16.47 15.04 -3.93
CA GLY A 6 15.97 16.12 -4.79
C GLY A 6 14.45 16.08 -5.03
N LEU A 7 13.90 14.89 -5.30
CA LEU A 7 12.44 14.68 -5.41
C LEU A 7 11.71 14.97 -4.10
N VAL A 8 12.35 14.67 -2.99
CA VAL A 8 11.85 14.86 -1.63
C VAL A 8 11.82 16.33 -1.21
N LEU A 9 12.84 17.12 -1.59
CA LEU A 9 12.86 18.57 -1.37
C LEU A 9 11.76 19.28 -2.19
N ALA A 10 11.50 18.79 -3.40
CA ALA A 10 10.42 19.29 -4.26
C ALA A 10 9.01 18.93 -3.72
N ALA A 11 8.86 17.81 -2.99
CA ALA A 11 7.56 17.31 -2.52
C ALA A 11 7.12 17.82 -1.13
N ARG A 12 7.93 18.61 -0.40
CA ARG A 12 7.63 19.12 0.96
C ARG A 12 7.13 18.07 1.95
N LEU A 13 7.56 16.81 1.81
CA LEU A 13 7.20 15.75 2.76
C LEU A 13 8.03 15.86 4.05
N PRO A 14 7.45 15.57 5.23
CA PRO A 14 8.20 15.51 6.50
C PRO A 14 9.16 14.32 6.48
N LEU A 15 10.35 14.61 5.97
CA LEU A 15 11.50 13.74 5.71
C LEU A 15 11.81 12.76 6.84
N GLY A 16 11.84 13.26 8.07
CA GLY A 16 12.18 12.46 9.25
C GLY A 16 11.17 11.32 9.51
N GLY A 17 9.88 11.58 9.30
CA GLY A 17 8.83 10.60 9.56
C GLY A 17 8.79 9.46 8.54
N VAL A 18 9.01 9.76 7.26
CA VAL A 18 9.03 8.75 6.19
C VAL A 18 10.30 7.90 6.26
N ALA A 19 11.46 8.53 6.50
CA ALA A 19 12.73 7.83 6.66
C ALA A 19 12.75 6.90 7.89
N TRP A 20 12.14 7.33 9.00
CA TRP A 20 11.97 6.50 10.20
C TRP A 20 11.06 5.30 9.94
N ARG A 21 9.95 5.48 9.23
CA ARG A 21 9.03 4.38 8.86
C ARG A 21 9.67 3.38 7.90
N ALA A 22 10.52 3.84 6.98
CA ALA A 22 11.30 2.94 6.12
C ALA A 22 12.24 2.03 6.92
N GLY A 23 12.62 2.45 8.14
CA GLY A 23 13.40 1.66 9.09
C GLY A 23 12.73 0.34 9.54
N ILE A 24 11.42 0.17 9.33
CA ILE A 24 10.69 -1.07 9.65
C ILE A 24 11.27 -2.30 8.94
N VAL A 25 11.91 -2.13 7.78
CA VAL A 25 12.51 -3.25 7.02
C VAL A 25 13.92 -3.61 7.49
N LEU A 26 14.59 -2.74 8.26
CA LEU A 26 15.95 -2.97 8.75
C LEU A 26 16.13 -4.26 9.56
N PRO A 27 15.26 -4.69 10.50
CA PRO A 27 15.47 -5.94 11.21
C PRO A 27 15.48 -7.16 10.28
N LEU A 28 14.59 -7.19 9.28
CA LEU A 28 14.56 -8.27 8.28
C LEU A 28 15.78 -8.21 7.36
N ALA A 29 16.10 -7.04 6.83
CA ALA A 29 17.24 -6.86 5.93
C ALA A 29 18.59 -7.11 6.64
N ALA A 30 18.69 -6.75 7.93
CA ALA A 30 19.86 -7.01 8.76
C ALA A 30 20.07 -8.50 9.02
N ALA A 31 19.00 -9.29 9.15
CA ALA A 31 19.12 -10.75 9.26
C ALA A 31 19.78 -11.36 7.99
N PHE A 32 19.33 -10.95 6.81
CA PHE A 32 19.92 -11.39 5.54
C PHE A 32 21.34 -10.86 5.32
N ALA A 33 21.59 -9.61 5.69
CA ALA A 33 22.92 -9.00 5.60
C ALA A 33 23.91 -9.67 6.57
N GLY A 34 23.48 -9.99 7.79
CA GLY A 34 24.28 -10.74 8.76
C GLY A 34 24.62 -12.14 8.26
N MET A 35 23.66 -12.83 7.63
CA MET A 35 23.91 -14.13 7.01
C MET A 35 24.92 -14.03 5.84
N SER A 36 24.84 -12.99 5.01
CA SER A 36 25.79 -12.73 3.93
C SER A 36 27.19 -12.34 4.44
N TRP A 37 27.26 -11.64 5.57
CA TRP A 37 28.53 -11.25 6.18
C TRP A 37 29.25 -12.45 6.79
N LEU A 38 28.51 -13.36 7.45
CA LEU A 38 29.03 -14.64 7.92
C LEU A 38 29.53 -15.54 6.78
N ALA A 39 28.97 -15.39 5.58
CA ALA A 39 29.42 -16.08 4.37
C ALA A 39 30.68 -15.46 3.73
N GLY A 40 31.24 -14.38 4.31
CA GLY A 40 32.46 -13.71 3.84
C GLY A 40 32.23 -12.58 2.82
N ASP A 41 30.99 -12.37 2.36
CA ASP A 41 30.67 -11.36 1.35
C ASP A 41 30.16 -10.05 1.99
N ALA A 42 31.07 -9.25 2.54
CA ALA A 42 30.75 -7.97 3.17
C ALA A 42 30.12 -6.96 2.18
N THR A 43 30.54 -6.98 0.91
CA THR A 43 29.99 -6.10 -0.14
C THR A 43 28.51 -6.40 -0.41
N ARG A 44 28.13 -7.67 -0.50
CA ARG A 44 26.73 -8.09 -0.69
C ARG A 44 25.86 -7.73 0.50
N ALA A 45 26.37 -7.88 1.72
CA ALA A 45 25.65 -7.49 2.94
C ALA A 45 25.24 -5.99 2.91
N VAL A 46 26.17 -5.11 2.53
CA VAL A 46 25.91 -3.67 2.38
C VAL A 46 24.93 -3.39 1.24
N THR A 47 25.08 -4.06 0.09
CA THR A 47 24.16 -3.89 -1.05
C THR A 47 22.73 -4.31 -0.70
N ILE A 48 22.54 -5.41 0.03
CA ILE A 48 21.22 -5.90 0.47
C ILE A 48 20.55 -4.86 1.37
N LEU A 49 21.27 -4.34 2.36
CA LEU A 49 20.75 -3.32 3.27
C LEU A 49 20.33 -2.05 2.52
N LEU A 50 21.24 -1.52 1.70
CA LEU A 50 21.03 -0.25 1.02
C LEU A 50 19.90 -0.37 -0.02
N LYS A 51 19.90 -1.45 -0.82
CA LYS A 51 18.86 -1.68 -1.83
C LYS A 51 17.48 -1.86 -1.18
N SER A 52 17.40 -2.64 -0.11
CA SER A 52 16.14 -2.87 0.60
C SER A 52 15.58 -1.57 1.19
N TYR A 53 16.43 -0.79 1.86
CA TYR A 53 16.04 0.50 2.43
C TYR A 53 15.58 1.49 1.35
N LEU A 54 16.35 1.65 0.27
CA LEU A 54 16.01 2.55 -0.84
C LEU A 54 14.72 2.12 -1.56
N SER A 55 14.49 0.82 -1.73
CA SER A 55 13.27 0.29 -2.35
C SER A 55 12.02 0.65 -1.55
N VAL A 56 12.06 0.45 -0.23
CA VAL A 56 10.94 0.78 0.66
C VAL A 56 10.72 2.29 0.72
N PHE A 57 11.80 3.05 0.78
CA PHE A 57 11.73 4.52 0.76
C PHE A 57 11.07 5.03 -0.53
N ALA A 58 11.46 4.51 -1.70
CA ALA A 58 10.83 4.86 -2.97
C ALA A 58 9.34 4.48 -3.02
N ALA A 59 8.97 3.29 -2.53
CA ALA A 59 7.58 2.86 -2.46
C ALA A 59 6.74 3.76 -1.55
N LEU A 60 7.26 4.15 -0.38
CA LEU A 60 6.59 5.06 0.54
C LEU A 60 6.42 6.46 -0.05
N LEU A 61 7.42 6.96 -0.80
CA LEU A 61 7.31 8.22 -1.52
C LEU A 61 6.22 8.16 -2.59
N LEU A 62 6.16 7.08 -3.37
CA LEU A 62 5.14 6.90 -4.40
C LEU A 62 3.74 6.93 -3.80
N VAL A 63 3.50 6.13 -2.74
CA VAL A 63 2.20 6.07 -2.06
C VAL A 63 1.86 7.37 -1.35
N GLY A 64 2.85 8.10 -0.84
CA GLY A 64 2.64 9.39 -0.14
C GLY A 64 2.40 10.57 -1.07
N THR A 65 2.88 10.53 -2.32
CA THR A 65 2.76 11.63 -3.29
C THR A 65 1.65 11.42 -4.31
N THR A 66 1.24 10.17 -4.55
CA THR A 66 0.29 9.82 -5.62
C THR A 66 -1.05 9.35 -5.04
N PRO A 67 -2.18 9.97 -5.43
CA PRO A 67 -3.50 9.47 -5.06
C PRO A 67 -3.73 8.04 -5.55
N ILE A 68 -4.32 7.17 -4.72
CA ILE A 68 -4.53 5.76 -5.05
C ILE A 68 -5.35 5.56 -6.34
N ALA A 69 -6.30 6.45 -6.64
CA ALA A 69 -7.11 6.37 -7.84
C ALA A 69 -6.25 6.46 -9.11
N ARG A 70 -5.18 7.27 -9.09
CA ARG A 70 -4.21 7.36 -10.17
C ARG A 70 -3.33 6.10 -10.25
N LEU A 71 -3.02 5.47 -9.12
CA LEU A 71 -2.28 4.20 -9.10
C LEU A 71 -3.09 3.05 -9.74
N PHE A 72 -4.39 2.96 -9.46
CA PHE A 72 -5.26 1.95 -10.10
C PHE A 72 -5.40 2.17 -11.61
N ALA A 73 -5.59 3.42 -12.04
CA ALA A 73 -5.60 3.75 -13.47
C ALA A 73 -4.24 3.50 -14.14
N ALA A 74 -3.12 3.71 -13.44
CA ALA A 74 -1.80 3.37 -13.94
C ALA A 74 -1.62 1.85 -14.11
N LEU A 75 -2.13 1.04 -13.18
CA LEU A 75 -2.13 -0.43 -13.30
C LEU A 75 -2.89 -0.92 -14.53
N GLU A 76 -4.05 -0.31 -14.82
CA GLU A 76 -4.83 -0.62 -16.02
C GLU A 76 -4.03 -0.32 -17.30
N ARG A 77 -3.35 0.84 -17.36
CA ARG A 77 -2.48 1.20 -18.49
C ARG A 77 -1.22 0.34 -18.61
N LEU A 78 -0.76 -0.28 -17.52
CA LEU A 78 0.35 -1.24 -17.50
C LEU A 78 -0.08 -2.64 -17.97
N GLY A 79 -1.34 -2.84 -18.36
CA GLY A 79 -1.84 -4.11 -18.89
C GLY A 79 -2.53 -5.00 -17.86
N ALA A 80 -2.84 -4.49 -16.66
CA ALA A 80 -3.69 -5.23 -15.72
C ALA A 80 -5.12 -5.39 -16.29
N PRO A 81 -5.77 -6.55 -16.13
CA PRO A 81 -7.13 -6.75 -16.62
C PRO A 81 -8.10 -5.83 -15.87
N GLY A 82 -9.00 -5.16 -16.60
CA GLY A 82 -9.94 -4.18 -16.02
C GLY A 82 -10.81 -4.74 -14.88
N SER A 83 -11.13 -6.04 -14.91
CA SER A 83 -11.84 -6.73 -13.83
C SER A 83 -11.06 -6.74 -12.50
N LEU A 84 -9.74 -6.89 -12.54
CA LEU A 84 -8.89 -6.85 -11.34
C LEU A 84 -8.82 -5.43 -10.78
N VAL A 85 -8.67 -4.43 -11.65
CA VAL A 85 -8.65 -3.01 -11.27
C VAL A 85 -9.99 -2.60 -10.65
N LEU A 86 -11.11 -3.07 -11.21
CA LEU A 86 -12.45 -2.88 -10.67
C LEU A 86 -12.58 -3.44 -9.24
N VAL A 87 -12.13 -4.67 -9.02
CA VAL A 87 -12.15 -5.30 -7.69
C VAL A 87 -11.27 -4.52 -6.70
N LEU A 88 -10.08 -4.08 -7.11
CA LEU A 88 -9.19 -3.26 -6.28
C LEU A 88 -9.82 -1.92 -5.88
N GLN A 89 -10.49 -1.24 -6.81
CA GLN A 89 -11.19 0.03 -6.54
C GLN A 89 -12.30 -0.18 -5.50
N PHE A 90 -13.10 -1.23 -5.64
CA PHE A 90 -14.12 -1.57 -4.65
C PHE A 90 -13.51 -1.94 -3.31
N LEU A 91 -12.44 -2.74 -3.30
CA LEU A 91 -11.72 -3.12 -2.10
C LEU A 91 -11.24 -1.87 -1.35
N TYR A 92 -10.59 -0.93 -2.03
CA TYR A 92 -10.14 0.33 -1.43
C TYR A 92 -11.31 1.15 -0.87
N ARG A 93 -12.37 1.35 -1.66
CA ARG A 93 -13.55 2.11 -1.22
C ARG A 93 -14.21 1.49 0.01
N TYR A 94 -14.38 0.18 0.02
CA TYR A 94 -15.06 -0.53 1.10
C TYR A 94 -14.16 -0.85 2.29
N LEU A 95 -12.83 -0.79 2.14
CA LEU A 95 -11.89 -0.97 3.25
C LEU A 95 -12.17 0.03 4.38
N PHE A 96 -12.38 1.31 4.05
CA PHE A 96 -12.69 2.34 5.05
C PHE A 96 -14.02 2.06 5.75
N VAL A 97 -15.05 1.70 4.99
CA VAL A 97 -16.38 1.38 5.51
C VAL A 97 -16.33 0.18 6.46
N ILE A 98 -15.64 -0.90 6.07
CA ILE A 98 -15.52 -2.10 6.89
C ILE A 98 -14.64 -1.84 8.11
N SER A 99 -13.57 -1.05 7.96
CA SER A 99 -12.70 -0.64 9.07
C SER A 99 -13.45 0.16 10.13
N GLU A 100 -14.27 1.12 9.71
CA GLU A 100 -15.12 1.92 10.60
C GLU A 100 -16.12 1.02 11.35
N GLN A 101 -16.79 0.11 10.63
CA GLN A 101 -17.68 -0.88 11.26
C GLN A 101 -16.94 -1.77 12.28
N ALA A 102 -15.74 -2.24 11.93
CA ALA A 102 -14.91 -3.03 12.82
C ALA A 102 -14.50 -2.26 14.08
N GLN A 103 -14.17 -0.97 13.94
CA GLN A 103 -13.85 -0.09 15.05
C GLN A 103 -15.06 0.11 15.97
N HIS A 104 -16.24 0.39 15.43
CA HIS A 104 -17.48 0.51 16.22
C HIS A 104 -17.80 -0.78 16.99
N MET A 105 -17.65 -1.94 16.34
CA MET A 105 -17.86 -3.24 16.99
C MET A 105 -16.86 -3.49 18.11
N ARG A 106 -15.58 -3.12 17.92
CA ARG A 106 -14.54 -3.18 18.96
C ARG A 106 -14.89 -2.30 20.16
N LEU A 107 -15.30 -1.06 19.93
CA LEU A 107 -15.69 -0.12 20.99
C LEU A 107 -16.90 -0.64 21.76
N ALA A 108 -17.96 -1.09 21.07
CA ALA A 108 -19.14 -1.66 21.70
C ALA A 108 -18.83 -2.93 22.51
N ALA A 109 -17.92 -3.78 22.03
CA ALA A 109 -17.44 -4.94 22.78
C ALA A 109 -16.67 -4.52 24.05
N GLY A 110 -15.85 -3.46 23.96
CA GLY A 110 -15.15 -2.86 25.09
C GLY A 110 -16.12 -2.35 26.16
N SER A 111 -17.16 -1.60 25.78
CA SER A 111 -18.19 -1.10 26.70
C SER A 111 -18.97 -2.20 27.42
N ARG A 112 -19.10 -3.39 26.81
CA ARG A 112 -19.75 -4.56 27.43
C ARG A 112 -18.82 -5.35 28.35
N GLY A 113 -17.58 -4.90 28.57
CA GLY A 113 -16.58 -5.59 29.39
C GLY A 113 -16.01 -6.86 28.75
N ALA A 114 -16.22 -7.06 27.44
CA ALA A 114 -15.81 -8.29 26.75
C ALA A 114 -14.28 -8.41 26.55
N LEU A 115 -13.54 -7.30 26.67
CA LEU A 115 -12.08 -7.29 26.54
C LEU A 115 -11.34 -7.58 27.86
N ASP A 116 -11.88 -7.16 29.01
CA ASP A 116 -11.15 -7.20 30.29
C ASP A 116 -11.38 -8.46 31.13
N ARG A 117 -12.45 -9.23 30.87
CA ARG A 117 -12.85 -10.36 31.76
C ARG A 117 -12.72 -11.75 31.15
N ALA A 118 -12.23 -11.89 29.91
CA ALA A 118 -12.18 -13.18 29.24
C ALA A 118 -10.85 -13.93 29.49
N PRO A 119 -10.88 -15.21 29.92
CA PRO A 119 -9.67 -16.02 30.02
C PRO A 119 -8.96 -16.12 28.67
N ARG A 120 -7.63 -16.30 28.67
CA ARG A 120 -6.76 -16.27 27.47
C ARG A 120 -7.26 -17.21 26.34
N ARG A 121 -7.95 -18.30 26.70
CA ARG A 121 -8.58 -19.29 25.80
C ARG A 121 -9.80 -18.75 25.03
N VAL A 122 -10.47 -17.71 25.54
CA VAL A 122 -11.74 -17.17 24.99
C VAL A 122 -11.56 -15.78 24.39
N ARG A 123 -10.38 -15.14 24.56
CA ARG A 123 -10.03 -13.82 24.00
C ARG A 123 -10.27 -13.69 22.49
N LEU A 124 -10.22 -14.79 21.73
CA LEU A 124 -10.46 -14.78 20.28
C LEU A 124 -11.94 -14.89 19.88
N ARG A 125 -12.86 -15.22 20.80
CA ARG A 125 -14.29 -15.40 20.44
C ARG A 125 -14.95 -14.09 20.01
N ALA A 126 -14.70 -13.00 20.75
CA ALA A 126 -15.24 -11.70 20.42
C ALA A 126 -14.77 -11.17 19.04
N PRO A 127 -13.46 -11.16 18.71
CA PRO A 127 -13.02 -10.75 17.38
C PRO A 127 -13.45 -11.73 16.28
N ALA A 128 -13.48 -13.05 16.54
CA ALA A 128 -13.98 -14.01 15.56
C ALA A 128 -15.47 -13.80 15.23
N GLY A 129 -16.30 -13.55 16.25
CA GLY A 129 -17.71 -13.20 16.05
C GLY A 129 -17.87 -11.89 15.29
N ALA A 130 -17.02 -10.89 15.56
CA ALA A 130 -17.02 -9.64 14.82
C ALA A 130 -16.68 -9.85 13.33
N VAL A 131 -15.66 -10.67 13.04
CA VAL A 131 -15.29 -11.02 11.65
C VAL A 131 -16.43 -11.75 10.95
N ALA A 132 -17.09 -12.71 11.61
CA ALA A 132 -18.23 -13.43 11.03
C ALA A 132 -19.40 -12.49 10.68
N VAL A 133 -19.73 -11.55 11.58
CA VAL A 133 -20.77 -10.54 11.33
C VAL A 133 -20.37 -9.59 10.20
N LEU A 134 -19.12 -9.14 10.16
CA LEU A 134 -18.61 -8.28 9.09
C LEU A 134 -18.67 -8.99 7.73
N PHE A 135 -18.29 -10.27 7.68
CA PHE A 135 -18.36 -11.09 6.47
C PHE A 135 -19.80 -11.24 5.95
N ALA A 136 -20.75 -11.53 6.83
CA ALA A 136 -22.16 -11.62 6.44
C ALA A 136 -22.71 -10.29 5.93
N ARG A 137 -22.33 -9.17 6.56
CA ARG A 137 -22.75 -7.81 6.14
C ARG A 137 -22.11 -7.39 4.82
N SER A 138 -20.82 -7.65 4.64
CA SER A 138 -20.10 -7.29 3.41
C SER A 138 -20.58 -8.10 2.22
N SER A 139 -20.90 -9.38 2.39
CA SER A 139 -21.46 -10.25 1.34
C SER A 139 -22.81 -9.74 0.84
N ARG A 140 -23.76 -9.47 1.76
CA ARG A 140 -25.06 -8.87 1.39
C ARG A 140 -24.90 -7.51 0.72
N ARG A 141 -23.93 -6.70 1.18
CA ARG A 141 -23.64 -5.40 0.58
C ARG A 141 -23.07 -5.55 -0.84
N ALA A 142 -22.20 -6.53 -1.08
CA ALA A 142 -21.65 -6.80 -2.39
C ALA A 142 -22.77 -7.14 -3.40
N GLU A 143 -23.70 -8.03 -3.03
CA GLU A 143 -24.85 -8.37 -3.86
C GLU A 143 -25.78 -7.17 -4.12
N ALA A 144 -26.05 -6.35 -3.11
CA ALA A 144 -26.88 -5.17 -3.24
C ALA A 144 -26.24 -4.13 -4.18
N VAL A 145 -24.93 -3.93 -4.06
CA VAL A 145 -24.17 -3.01 -4.90
C VAL A 145 -24.10 -3.52 -6.33
N HIS A 146 -23.85 -4.81 -6.53
CA HIS A 146 -23.83 -5.42 -7.86
C HIS A 146 -25.19 -5.28 -8.55
N ARG A 147 -26.30 -5.57 -7.85
CA ARG A 147 -27.65 -5.34 -8.38
C ARG A 147 -27.91 -3.88 -8.75
N ALA A 148 -27.48 -2.94 -7.90
CA ALA A 148 -27.60 -1.51 -8.20
C ALA A 148 -26.75 -1.07 -9.40
N MET A 149 -25.59 -1.69 -9.63
CA MET A 149 -24.76 -1.45 -10.80
C MET A 149 -25.46 -1.94 -12.08
N LEU A 150 -26.01 -3.16 -12.05
CA LEU A 150 -26.76 -3.70 -13.18
C LEU A 150 -27.98 -2.83 -13.52
N ALA A 151 -28.73 -2.37 -12.51
CA ALA A 151 -29.87 -1.47 -12.70
C ALA A 151 -29.50 -0.11 -13.32
N ARG A 152 -28.23 0.32 -13.20
CA ARG A 152 -27.70 1.55 -13.79
C ARG A 152 -27.03 1.33 -15.16
N GLY A 153 -27.14 0.13 -15.74
CA GLY A 153 -26.56 -0.17 -17.04
C GLY A 153 -25.05 -0.42 -17.01
N PHE A 154 -24.52 -1.02 -15.94
CA PHE A 154 -23.09 -1.31 -15.82
C PHE A 154 -22.58 -2.23 -16.94
N SER A 155 -21.58 -1.75 -17.70
CA SER A 155 -20.99 -2.40 -18.88
C SER A 155 -19.69 -3.17 -18.59
N GLY A 156 -19.37 -3.43 -17.32
CA GLY A 156 -18.17 -4.17 -16.92
C GLY A 156 -16.96 -3.29 -16.56
N HIS A 157 -17.02 -1.98 -16.81
CA HIS A 157 -15.92 -1.04 -16.58
C HIS A 157 -16.42 0.19 -15.82
N ILE A 158 -15.59 0.75 -14.94
CA ILE A 158 -15.86 2.03 -14.28
C ILE A 158 -14.92 3.06 -14.88
N GLU A 159 -15.49 4.02 -15.60
CA GLU A 159 -14.71 5.09 -16.22
C GLU A 159 -14.04 5.96 -15.14
N PRO A 160 -12.71 6.20 -15.22
CA PRO A 160 -12.03 7.07 -14.28
C PRO A 160 -12.51 8.53 -14.45
N VAL A 161 -12.87 9.17 -13.34
CA VAL A 161 -13.38 10.56 -13.29
C VAL A 161 -12.33 11.59 -13.76
N THR A 162 -11.04 11.24 -13.78
CA THR A 162 -9.96 12.14 -14.22
C THR A 162 -9.00 11.41 -15.15
N PRO A 163 -8.84 11.86 -16.40
CA PRO A 163 -7.87 11.27 -17.32
C PRO A 163 -6.44 11.53 -16.83
N LEU A 164 -5.56 10.53 -16.94
CA LEU A 164 -4.12 10.71 -16.72
C LEU A 164 -3.56 11.59 -17.82
N LYS A 165 -3.26 12.86 -17.50
CA LYS A 165 -2.53 13.77 -18.37
C LYS A 165 -1.06 13.77 -17.98
N LEU A 166 -0.18 13.56 -18.95
CA LEU A 166 1.27 13.70 -18.76
C LEU A 166 1.60 15.18 -18.56
N GLY A 167 2.09 15.53 -17.38
CA GLY A 167 2.58 16.87 -17.07
C GLY A 167 4.09 16.99 -17.35
N GLY A 168 4.59 18.22 -17.48
CA GLY A 168 6.04 18.46 -17.59
C GLY A 168 6.84 17.94 -16.38
N GLY A 169 6.21 17.90 -15.20
CA GLY A 169 6.78 17.27 -14.00
C GLY A 169 6.95 15.75 -14.12
N ASP A 170 6.08 15.06 -14.86
CA ASP A 170 6.21 13.61 -15.09
C ASP A 170 7.40 13.31 -16.00
N ILE A 171 7.65 14.17 -17.00
CA ILE A 171 8.77 14.04 -17.93
C ILE A 171 10.10 14.32 -17.21
N LEU A 172 10.16 15.35 -16.38
CA LEU A 172 11.32 15.64 -15.53
C LEU A 172 11.58 14.51 -14.53
N GLY A 173 10.53 13.97 -13.90
CA GLY A 173 10.66 12.83 -12.99
C GLY A 173 11.14 11.57 -13.70
N ALA A 174 10.57 11.24 -14.85
CA ALA A 174 10.94 10.06 -15.63
C ALA A 174 12.37 10.15 -16.17
N SER A 175 12.79 11.31 -16.68
CA SER A 175 14.16 11.55 -17.17
C SER A 175 15.19 11.51 -16.04
N ALA A 176 14.87 12.06 -14.87
CA ALA A 176 15.70 11.96 -13.67
C ALA A 176 15.90 10.49 -13.24
N VAL A 177 14.83 9.69 -13.20
CA VAL A 177 14.90 8.26 -12.86
C VAL A 177 15.68 7.47 -13.93
N ALA A 178 15.41 7.72 -15.21
CA ALA A 178 16.13 7.08 -16.31
C ALA A 178 17.64 7.41 -16.26
N GLY A 179 17.99 8.66 -15.94
CA GLY A 179 19.38 9.09 -15.73
C GLY A 179 20.08 8.35 -14.59
N VAL A 180 19.39 8.13 -13.46
CA VAL A 180 19.92 7.30 -12.36
C VAL A 180 20.15 5.86 -12.81
N ILE A 181 19.17 5.26 -13.48
CA ILE A 181 19.27 3.87 -13.93
C ILE A 181 20.43 3.71 -14.91
N LEU A 182 20.61 4.67 -15.82
CA LEU A 182 21.70 4.65 -16.80
C LEU A 182 23.06 4.85 -16.11
N ALA A 183 23.16 5.75 -15.13
CA ALA A 183 24.37 5.95 -14.34
C ALA A 183 24.75 4.72 -13.51
N ILE A 184 23.77 3.99 -12.97
CA ILE A 184 24.01 2.72 -12.26
C ILE A 184 24.42 1.61 -13.23
N ARG A 185 23.86 1.59 -14.46
CA ARG A 185 24.18 0.56 -15.47
C ARG A 185 25.54 0.78 -16.15
N PHE A 186 25.99 2.02 -16.30
CA PHE A 186 27.25 2.37 -16.97
C PHE A 186 28.41 2.69 -16.00
N GLY A 187 28.15 2.80 -14.69
CA GLY A 187 29.10 3.28 -13.69
C GLY A 187 29.43 2.29 -12.57
N LEU A 188 29.31 0.98 -12.80
CA LEU A 188 29.75 -0.08 -11.89
C LEU A 188 30.43 -1.22 -12.66
#